data_AF-A0A5J4SQZ2-F1
#
_entry.id   AF-A0A5J4SQZ2-F1
#
_cell.length_a   1.000
_cell.length_b   1.000
_cell.length_c   1.000
_cell.angle_alpha   90.00
_cell.angle_beta   90.00
_cell.angle_gamma   90.00
#
_symmetry.space_group_name_H-M   'P 1'
#
loop_
_entity.id
_entity.type
_entity.pdbx_description
1 polymer ?
#
loop_
_entity_poly.entity_id
_entity_poly.type
_entity_poly.pdbx_seq_one_letter_code
_entity_poly.pdbx_strand_id
1 'polypeptide(L)'
;VKRGWVVHLLSLGQKTIFHSQHYRLLNLLLGKHDAKRDKILIDRNECEALVSSINHSPLKRHEGTVFLDKSSERLPFEEQAYNSTQLATACMYLLWGEYNRLLPDSDRNMKSPQGAGTYMSD
;
A
#
# COMPACT_ATOMS: atom_id res chain seq x y z
N VAL A 1 -20.40 -22.90 -9.99
CA VAL A 1 -19.90 -22.21 -11.21
C VAL A 1 -18.49 -21.70 -10.91
N LYS A 2 -17.43 -22.30 -11.49
CA LYS A 2 -16.08 -21.70 -11.46
C LYS A 2 -16.14 -20.45 -12.33
N ARG A 3 -16.16 -19.26 -11.73
CA ARG A 3 -16.00 -18.01 -12.47
C ARG A 3 -14.55 -17.98 -12.97
N GLY A 4 -14.37 -18.13 -14.28
CA GLY A 4 -13.06 -18.23 -14.93
C GLY A 4 -12.41 -16.85 -15.05
N TRP A 5 -11.67 -16.45 -14.02
CA TRP A 5 -10.80 -15.29 -14.11
C TRP A 5 -9.45 -15.73 -14.65
N VAL A 6 -8.98 -15.05 -15.70
CA VAL A 6 -7.59 -15.18 -16.15
C VAL A 6 -6.80 -14.08 -15.45
N VAL A 7 -5.86 -14.48 -14.61
CA VAL A 7 -5.00 -13.56 -13.87
C VAL A 7 -3.70 -13.37 -14.66
N HIS A 8 -3.45 -12.15 -15.11
CA HIS A 8 -2.16 -11.75 -15.67
C HIS A 8 -1.31 -11.12 -14.57
N LEU A 9 -0.27 -11.84 -14.12
CA LEU A 9 0.70 -11.31 -13.16
C LEU A 9 1.60 -10.27 -13.84
N LEU A 10 1.24 -9.00 -13.71
CA LEU A 10 2.03 -7.88 -14.24
C LEU A 10 3.26 -7.53 -13.37
N SER A 11 3.35 -8.12 -12.18
CA SER A 11 4.41 -7.88 -11.18
C SER A 11 5.40 -9.04 -11.06
N LEU A 12 5.54 -9.87 -12.11
CA LEU A 12 6.47 -11.00 -12.10
C LEU A 12 7.92 -10.51 -11.85
N GLY A 13 8.57 -11.02 -10.80
CA GLY A 13 9.92 -10.60 -10.42
C GLY A 13 9.99 -9.27 -9.64
N GLN A 14 8.85 -8.64 -9.34
CA GLN A 14 8.82 -7.46 -8.48
C GLN A 14 9.24 -7.83 -7.06
N LYS A 15 10.15 -7.04 -6.48
CA LYS A 15 10.58 -7.21 -5.09
C LYS A 15 9.41 -6.95 -4.13
N THR A 16 9.40 -7.66 -3.00
CA THR A 16 8.47 -7.41 -1.91
C THR A 16 8.62 -5.98 -1.41
N ILE A 17 7.50 -5.25 -1.36
CA ILE A 17 7.44 -3.91 -0.77
C ILE A 17 6.88 -4.05 0.65
N PHE A 18 7.69 -3.66 1.63
CA PHE A 18 7.34 -3.70 3.05
C PHE A 18 6.52 -2.48 3.46
N HIS A 19 5.62 -2.65 4.43
CA HIS A 19 4.85 -1.54 4.98
C HIS A 19 5.73 -0.43 5.56
N SER A 20 6.92 -0.76 6.09
CA SER A 20 7.87 0.24 6.56
C SER A 20 8.38 1.14 5.43
N GLN A 21 8.60 0.60 4.23
CA GLN A 21 8.99 1.39 3.04
C GLN A 21 7.85 2.30 2.61
N HIS A 22 6.61 1.79 2.55
CA HIS A 22 5.45 2.61 2.27
C HIS A 22 5.26 3.72 3.31
N TYR A 23 5.39 3.42 4.60
CA TYR A 23 5.26 4.40 5.67
C TYR A 23 6.29 5.54 5.52
N ARG A 24 7.55 5.21 5.18
CA ARG A 24 8.58 6.22 4.92
C ARG A 24 8.26 7.07 3.69
N LEU A 25 7.82 6.45 2.59
CA LEU A 25 7.43 7.17 1.38
C LEU A 25 6.25 8.12 1.64
N LEU A 26 5.20 7.64 2.33
CA LEU A 26 4.03 8.45 2.65
C LEU A 26 4.40 9.65 3.54
N ASN A 27 5.25 9.46 4.56
CA ASN A 27 5.73 10.60 5.37
C ASN A 27 6.52 11.61 4.54
N LEU A 28 7.24 11.15 3.52
CA LEU A 28 7.99 12.02 2.61
C LEU A 28 7.06 12.82 1.67
N LEU A 29 5.99 12.18 1.20
CA LEU A 29 5.04 12.75 0.24
C LEU A 29 3.97 13.64 0.90
N LEU A 30 3.44 13.21 2.04
CA LEU A 30 2.33 13.86 2.76
C LEU A 30 2.80 14.69 3.95
N GLY A 31 4.11 14.70 4.22
CA GLY A 31 4.74 15.52 5.25
C GLY A 31 4.90 16.98 4.80
N LYS A 32 5.93 17.64 5.35
CA LYS A 32 6.18 19.05 5.04
C LYS A 32 6.52 19.22 3.55
N HIS A 33 5.73 20.05 2.87
CA HIS A 33 5.89 20.32 1.45
C HIS A 33 7.18 21.10 1.16
N ASP A 34 7.95 20.61 0.20
CA ASP A 34 9.08 21.31 -0.43
C ASP A 34 8.61 21.79 -1.81
N ALA A 35 8.93 23.03 -2.19
CA ALA A 35 8.53 23.63 -3.47
C ALA A 35 9.00 22.81 -4.70
N LYS A 36 9.96 21.89 -4.52
CA LYS A 36 10.49 21.02 -5.57
C LYS A 36 9.73 19.70 -5.77
N ARG A 37 8.69 19.43 -4.98
CA ARG A 37 7.95 18.15 -5.01
C ARG A 37 6.50 18.37 -5.37
N ASP A 38 5.90 17.35 -5.98
CA ASP A 38 4.49 17.35 -6.32
C ASP A 38 3.63 17.37 -5.05
N LYS A 39 2.57 18.18 -5.09
CA LYS A 39 1.57 18.21 -4.03
C LYS A 39 0.51 17.16 -4.32
N ILE A 40 0.44 16.13 -3.48
CA ILE A 40 -0.60 15.11 -3.59
C ILE A 40 -1.89 15.66 -2.98
N LEU A 41 -2.94 15.68 -3.80
CA LEU A 41 -4.29 16.09 -3.41
C LEU A 41 -5.24 14.91 -3.66
N ILE A 42 -6.20 14.73 -2.75
CA ILE A 42 -7.28 13.75 -2.89
C ILE A 42 -8.58 14.54 -2.94
N ASP A 43 -9.32 14.41 -4.04
CA ASP A 43 -10.65 15.01 -4.15
C ASP A 43 -11.62 14.24 -3.25
N ARG A 44 -12.16 14.92 -2.24
CA ARG A 44 -13.13 14.32 -1.32
C ARG A 44 -14.46 14.01 -2.00
N ASN A 45 -14.88 14.81 -2.98
CA ASN A 45 -16.18 14.66 -3.63
C ASN A 45 -16.23 13.42 -4.51
N GLU A 46 -15.15 13.16 -5.26
CA GLU A 46 -15.08 12.03 -6.18
C GLU A 46 -14.48 10.77 -5.54
N CYS A 47 -13.66 10.91 -4.48
CA CYS A 47 -12.93 9.79 -3.87
C CYS A 47 -13.34 9.53 -2.41
N GLU A 48 -14.63 9.62 -2.09
CA GLU A 48 -15.15 9.43 -0.73
C GLU A 48 -14.72 8.07 -0.12
N ALA A 49 -14.82 6.98 -0.89
CA ALA A 49 -14.44 5.64 -0.44
C ALA A 49 -12.94 5.55 -0.07
N LEU A 50 -12.07 6.21 -0.84
CA LEU A 50 -10.64 6.27 -0.53
C LEU A 50 -10.38 7.06 0.75
N VAL A 51 -11.03 8.21 0.92
CA VAL A 51 -10.91 9.03 2.14
C VAL A 51 -11.39 8.23 3.36
N SER A 52 -12.52 7.53 3.25
CA SER A 52 -13.02 6.66 4.30
C SER A 52 -12.05 5.52 4.62
N SER A 53 -11.53 4.84 3.59
CA SER A 53 -10.57 3.75 3.74
C SER A 53 -9.27 4.19 4.43
N ILE A 54 -8.77 5.40 4.14
CA ILE A 54 -7.61 5.99 4.82
C ILE A 54 -7.89 6.18 6.32
N ASN A 55 -9.08 6.66 6.69
CA ASN A 55 -9.45 6.81 8.10
C ASN A 55 -9.58 5.46 8.83
N HIS A 56 -9.89 4.37 8.11
CA HIS A 56 -9.96 3.01 8.62
C HIS A 56 -8.63 2.24 8.53
N SER A 57 -7.50 2.93 8.29
CA SER A 57 -6.17 2.34 8.13
C SER A 57 -5.24 2.65 9.32
N PRO A 58 -5.50 2.11 10.53
CA PRO A 58 -4.70 2.43 11.69
C PRO A 58 -3.31 1.79 11.63
N LEU A 59 -2.33 2.53 12.16
CA LEU A 59 -0.95 2.08 12.29
C LEU A 59 -0.82 1.17 13.52
N LYS A 60 -0.40 -0.08 13.31
CA LYS A 60 -0.06 -1.00 14.40
C LYS A 60 1.46 -1.04 14.57
N ARG A 61 1.92 -0.90 15.81
CA ARG A 61 3.35 -1.04 16.16
C ARG A 61 3.51 -2.30 16.99
N HIS A 62 4.41 -3.18 16.57
CA HIS A 62 4.76 -4.38 17.33
C HIS A 62 6.27 -4.60 17.23
N GLU A 63 6.94 -4.70 18.38
CA GLU A 63 8.39 -4.94 18.48
C GLU A 63 9.24 -4.01 17.60
N GLY A 64 8.91 -2.72 17.58
CA GLY A 64 9.61 -1.71 16.77
C GLY A 64 9.29 -1.75 15.26
N THR A 65 8.49 -2.71 14.80
CA THR A 65 8.06 -2.82 13.41
C THR A 65 6.68 -2.20 13.20
N VAL A 66 6.54 -1.51 12.07
CA VAL A 66 5.30 -0.84 11.64
C VAL A 66 4.51 -1.79 10.73
N PHE A 67 3.25 -2.02 11.09
CA PHE A 67 2.30 -2.82 10.34
C PHE A 67 1.02 -2.03 10.10
N LEU A 68 0.30 -2.38 9.03
CA LEU A 68 -1.06 -1.95 8.81
C LEU A 68 -2.00 -2.98 9.45
N ASP A 69 -2.98 -2.52 10.21
CA ASP A 69 -4.03 -3.40 10.71
C ASP A 69 -5.03 -3.73 9.60
N LYS A 70 -5.07 -4.98 9.18
CA LYS A 70 -5.96 -5.49 8.12
C LYS A 70 -7.19 -6.23 8.65
N SER A 71 -7.49 -6.11 9.95
CA SER A 71 -8.63 -6.80 10.56
C SER A 71 -9.97 -6.44 9.90
N SER A 72 -10.10 -5.22 9.37
CA SER A 72 -11.28 -4.71 8.64
C SER A 72 -11.49 -5.34 7.26
N GLU A 73 -10.50 -6.04 6.69
CA GLU A 73 -10.64 -6.74 5.39
C GLU A 73 -11.53 -8.00 5.49
N ARG A 74 -11.96 -8.37 6.71
CA ARG A 74 -12.88 -9.50 6.98
C ARG A 74 -14.35 -9.13 6.84
N LEU A 75 -14.67 -7.86 6.61
CA LEU A 75 -16.04 -7.39 6.38
C LEU A 75 -16.65 -8.00 5.11
N PRO A 76 -17.98 -8.00 4.94
CA PRO A 76 -18.64 -8.36 3.68
C PRO A 76 -18.09 -7.54 2.50
N PHE A 77 -18.01 -8.14 1.31
CA PHE A 77 -17.38 -7.55 0.13
C PHE A 77 -17.92 -6.17 -0.22
N GLU A 78 -19.23 -5.98 -0.08
CA GLU A 78 -19.96 -4.75 -0.34
C GLU A 78 -19.52 -3.60 0.59
N GLU A 79 -19.09 -3.92 1.81
CA GLU A 79 -18.65 -2.95 2.81
C GLU A 79 -17.15 -2.63 2.72
N GLN A 80 -16.37 -3.53 2.10
CA GLN A 80 -14.91 -3.41 2.06
C GLN A 80 -14.42 -2.14 1.35
N ALA A 81 -15.16 -1.63 0.36
CA ALA A 81 -14.77 -0.42 -0.37
C ALA A 81 -14.64 0.81 0.55
N TYR A 82 -15.55 0.97 1.52
CA TYR A 82 -15.58 2.15 2.40
C TYR A 82 -14.93 1.89 3.76
N ASN A 83 -15.04 0.66 4.28
CA ASN A 83 -14.79 0.36 5.69
C ASN A 83 -13.56 -0.53 5.91
N SER A 84 -12.76 -0.80 4.87
CA SER A 84 -11.55 -1.60 4.97
C SER A 84 -10.30 -0.85 4.51
N THR A 85 -9.14 -1.48 4.68
CA THR A 85 -7.83 -0.97 4.25
C THR A 85 -7.51 -1.17 2.77
N GLN A 86 -8.41 -1.76 1.98
CA GLN A 86 -8.08 -2.16 0.60
C GLN A 86 -7.80 -0.98 -0.33
N LEU A 87 -8.67 0.04 -0.38
CA LEU A 87 -8.46 1.20 -1.26
C LEU A 87 -7.25 2.03 -0.81
N ALA A 88 -7.07 2.21 0.50
CA ALA A 88 -5.88 2.85 1.03
C ALA A 88 -4.59 2.08 0.62
N THR A 89 -4.58 0.76 0.75
CA THR A 89 -3.43 -0.07 0.34
C THR A 89 -3.19 -0.01 -1.17
N ALA A 90 -4.24 -0.01 -1.99
CA ALA A 90 -4.14 0.17 -3.43
C ALA A 90 -3.51 1.53 -3.79
N CYS A 91 -3.94 2.60 -3.12
CA CYS A 91 -3.34 3.93 -3.25
C CYS A 91 -1.86 3.94 -2.84
N MET A 92 -1.48 3.22 -1.78
CA MET A 92 -0.06 3.08 -1.39
C MET A 92 0.80 2.45 -2.48
N TYR A 93 0.28 1.47 -3.22
CA TYR A 93 0.99 0.86 -4.36
C TYR A 93 1.05 1.79 -5.57
N LEU A 94 -0.01 2.54 -5.86
CA LEU A 94 0.01 3.58 -6.90
C LEU A 94 1.11 4.61 -6.61
N LEU A 95 1.14 5.14 -5.39
CA LEU A 95 2.16 6.10 -4.96
C LEU A 95 3.56 5.51 -4.97
N TRP A 96 3.71 4.22 -4.65
CA TRP A 96 4.99 3.53 -4.76
C TRP A 96 5.48 3.48 -6.22
N GLY A 97 4.61 3.09 -7.15
CA GLY A 97 4.94 3.01 -8.58
C GLY A 97 5.51 4.33 -9.09
N GLU A 98 4.88 5.44 -8.72
CA GLU A 98 5.25 6.77 -9.21
C GLU A 98 6.46 7.38 -8.45
N TYR A 99 6.50 7.25 -7.12
CA TYR A 99 7.36 8.06 -6.27
C TYR A 99 8.46 7.30 -5.52
N ASN A 100 8.59 5.97 -5.67
CA ASN A 100 9.60 5.22 -4.91
C ASN A 100 11.03 5.78 -5.05
N ARG A 101 11.36 6.39 -6.20
CA ARG A 101 12.66 7.03 -6.48
C ARG A 101 13.05 8.15 -5.52
N LEU A 102 12.09 8.69 -4.76
CA LEU A 102 12.35 9.71 -3.74
C LEU A 102 12.98 9.12 -2.48
N LEU A 103 12.89 7.80 -2.29
CA LEU A 103 13.57 7.09 -1.21
C LEU A 103 15.03 6.76 -1.58
N PRO A 104 15.93 6.69 -0.59
CA PRO A 104 17.30 6.20 -0.78
C PRO A 104 17.34 4.77 -1.34
N ASP A 105 18.42 4.41 -2.04
CA ASP A 105 18.62 3.07 -2.60
C ASP A 105 18.58 1.95 -1.57
N SER A 106 19.08 2.23 -0.36
CA SER A 106 19.04 1.30 0.78
C SER A 106 17.61 0.96 1.18
N ASP A 107 16.70 1.91 1.06
CA ASP A 107 15.28 1.71 1.34
C ASP A 107 14.60 0.96 0.22
N ARG A 108 14.89 1.26 -1.05
CA ARG A 108 14.27 0.59 -2.21
C ARG A 108 14.69 -0.86 -2.37
N ASN A 109 15.92 -1.19 -1.94
CA ASN A 109 16.52 -2.52 -2.10
C ASN A 109 16.59 -3.34 -0.81
N MET A 110 15.70 -3.09 0.16
CA MET A 110 15.61 -3.94 1.35
C MET A 110 15.46 -5.41 0.96
N LYS A 111 16.39 -6.25 1.45
CA LYS A 111 16.35 -7.69 1.21
C LYS A 111 15.11 -8.28 1.86
N SER A 112 14.39 -9.11 1.13
CA SER A 112 13.27 -9.84 1.71
C SER A 112 13.77 -10.79 2.79
N PRO A 113 13.10 -10.89 3.95
CA PRO A 113 13.41 -11.92 4.94
C PRO A 113 13.38 -13.30 4.27
N GLN A 114 14.35 -14.15 4.57
CA GLN A 114 14.35 -15.53 4.11
C GLN A 114 13.07 -16.23 4.60
N GLY A 115 12.24 -16.68 3.66
CA GLY A 115 10.95 -17.33 3.95
C GLY A 115 9.70 -16.45 3.76
N ALA A 116 9.83 -15.16 3.41
CA ALA A 116 8.70 -14.35 2.96
C ALA A 116 8.32 -14.80 1.53
N GLY A 117 7.20 -15.52 1.41
CA GLY A 117 6.84 -16.34 0.25
C GLY A 117 6.97 -15.65 -1.10
N THR A 118 7.69 -16.32 -2.01
CA THR A 118 7.43 -16.22 -3.44
C THR A 118 6.47 -17.34 -3.76
N TYR A 119 5.39 -17.04 -4.48
CA TYR A 119 4.50 -18.08 -5.00
C TYR A 119 5.38 -19.09 -5.75
N MET A 120 5.51 -20.30 -5.20
CA MET A 120 6.11 -21.43 -5.91
C MET A 120 5.25 -21.61 -7.15
N SER A 121 5.86 -21.40 -8.31
CA SER A 121 5.24 -21.78 -9.58
C SER A 121 5.38 -23.30 -9.65
N ASP A 122 4.26 -24.01 -9.59
CA ASP A 122 4.21 -25.43 -9.96
C ASP A 122 4.59 -25.61 -11.44
#